data_AF-A0A9Q1ARE3-F1
#
_entry.id   AF-A0A9Q1ARE3-F1
#
_cell.length_a   1.000
_cell.length_b   1.000
_cell.length_c   1.000
_cell.angle_alpha   90.00
_cell.angle_beta   90.00
_cell.angle_gamma   90.00
#
_symmetry.space_group_name_H-M   'P 1'
#
loop_
_entity.id
_entity.type
_entity.pdbx_description
1 polymer ?
#
loop_
_entity_poly.entity_id
_entity_poly.type
_entity_poly.pdbx_seq_one_letter_code
_entity_poly.pdbx_strand_id
1 'polypeptide(L)'
;MCASVGMGQRPLKPRPPDKGAFPLDHLDPDWASHTLGVFICLNCSGIHRNIPHISKVKSVRLDEWDSSQVEFMASKGNNVQKAHYESKIPPFYYKPTFSDCLLLREQWIRAKYERKEFLDVDKQEPYSAGRNRRFSANLYRKFVLSERERALKYYNKNDAKEPKAIMKIEHLNATFQPAKIGNPHGLQITYLKDNSTRNIFVYHEDGKEMVDWFNAIRAARFHYLQVAFPGASDTDLVPKLSRNYLKEGFMEKTGPKVGDVAFSRCTKHMYVL
;
A
#
# COMPACT_ATOMS: atom_id res chain seq x y z
N MET A 1 -2.99 5.58 9.48
CA MET A 1 -4.09 4.89 10.17
C MET A 1 -5.38 5.25 9.45
N CYS A 2 -5.96 4.33 8.69
CA CYS A 2 -7.38 4.38 8.35
C CYS A 2 -8.06 3.34 9.24
N ALA A 3 -9.00 3.79 10.08
CA ALA A 3 -9.67 3.06 11.17
C ALA A 3 -8.84 2.89 12.46
N SER A 4 -8.66 4.00 13.18
CA SER A 4 -8.53 4.01 14.65
C SER A 4 -9.04 5.36 15.16
N VAL A 5 -10.33 5.64 14.95
CA VAL A 5 -11.00 6.68 15.76
C VAL A 5 -11.45 5.96 17.02
N GLY A 6 -10.83 6.28 18.15
CA GLY A 6 -11.37 5.88 19.44
C GLY A 6 -12.69 6.61 19.64
N MET A 7 -13.80 5.88 19.71
CA MET A 7 -15.07 6.46 20.15
C MET A 7 -15.57 5.72 21.38
N GLY A 8 -15.82 6.51 22.43
CA GLY A 8 -16.55 6.10 23.61
C GLY A 8 -17.99 5.74 23.25
N GLN A 9 -18.49 4.73 23.95
CA GLN A 9 -19.83 4.17 23.84
C GLN A 9 -20.92 5.25 23.94
N ARG A 10 -21.79 5.42 22.92
CA ARG A 10 -23.15 6.00 23.04
C ARG A 10 -24.11 5.42 21.98
N PRO A 11 -25.41 5.26 22.31
CA PRO A 11 -26.41 4.63 21.44
C PRO A 11 -26.84 5.50 20.25
N LEU A 12 -27.45 4.85 19.25
CA LEU A 12 -27.72 5.37 17.90
C LEU A 12 -28.83 6.46 17.85
N LYS A 13 -28.40 7.74 17.74
CA LYS A 13 -29.06 9.01 17.27
C LYS A 13 -30.18 9.70 18.10
N PRO A 14 -30.44 11.04 17.92
CA PRO A 14 -29.78 12.07 17.07
C PRO A 14 -29.34 13.37 17.82
N ARG A 15 -28.58 14.27 17.16
CA ARG A 15 -28.40 15.68 17.61
C ARG A 15 -28.09 16.63 16.41
N PRO A 16 -28.64 17.87 16.37
CA PRO A 16 -28.09 19.02 15.64
C PRO A 16 -27.63 20.15 16.62
N PRO A 17 -27.15 21.32 16.16
CA PRO A 17 -26.04 21.59 15.26
C PRO A 17 -24.83 22.26 15.97
N ASP A 18 -23.66 21.93 15.43
CA ASP A 18 -22.35 22.60 15.34
C ASP A 18 -21.99 23.86 16.17
N LYS A 19 -20.82 23.81 16.85
CA LYS A 19 -19.94 24.96 17.11
C LYS A 19 -18.46 24.52 17.24
N GLY A 20 -17.75 24.50 16.11
CA GLY A 20 -16.36 24.99 16.03
C GLY A 20 -15.22 23.97 16.00
N ALA A 21 -14.76 23.59 14.80
CA ALA A 21 -13.35 23.62 14.32
C ALA A 21 -13.17 22.79 13.02
N PHE A 22 -12.39 23.32 12.07
CA PHE A 22 -12.14 22.87 10.68
C PHE A 22 -10.91 21.90 10.56
N PRO A 23 -10.63 21.25 9.41
CA PRO A 23 -10.79 19.80 9.23
C PRO A 23 -9.48 19.06 8.84
N LEU A 24 -9.41 17.74 9.06
CA LEU A 24 -8.81 16.71 8.17
C LEU A 24 -8.75 15.31 8.79
N ASP A 25 -9.28 15.10 9.99
CA ASP A 25 -9.69 13.77 10.45
C ASP A 25 -11.13 13.53 9.98
N HIS A 26 -11.30 13.11 8.73
CA HIS A 26 -12.63 12.91 8.14
C HIS A 26 -13.43 11.85 8.92
N LEU A 27 -14.42 12.37 9.66
CA LEU A 27 -15.81 11.91 9.83
C LEU A 27 -16.01 10.46 10.29
N ASP A 28 -16.68 10.33 11.43
CA ASP A 28 -17.10 9.08 12.06
C ASP A 28 -17.54 8.01 11.04
N PRO A 29 -17.07 6.76 11.19
CA PRO A 29 -17.44 5.70 10.26
C PRO A 29 -18.96 5.45 10.29
N ASP A 30 -19.64 5.84 9.21
CA ASP A 30 -21.09 5.69 9.06
C ASP A 30 -21.53 4.28 8.61
N TRP A 31 -20.58 3.37 8.42
CA TRP A 31 -20.83 1.99 8.00
C TRP A 31 -20.17 1.01 8.98
N ALA A 32 -20.74 -0.18 9.07
CA ALA A 32 -20.22 -1.25 9.92
C ALA A 32 -20.37 -2.61 9.25
N SER A 33 -19.37 -3.47 9.43
CA SER A 33 -19.49 -4.89 9.14
C SER A 33 -19.98 -5.60 10.40
N HIS A 34 -21.26 -5.94 10.44
CA HIS A 34 -21.88 -6.55 11.62
C HIS A 34 -21.53 -8.03 11.80
N THR A 35 -20.91 -8.68 10.80
CA THR A 35 -20.31 -10.03 10.98
C THR A 35 -18.89 -9.99 11.50
N LEU A 36 -18.14 -8.92 11.20
CA LEU A 36 -16.75 -8.77 11.65
C LEU A 36 -16.62 -7.92 12.93
N GLY A 37 -17.64 -7.14 13.29
CA GLY A 37 -17.60 -6.28 14.46
C GLY A 37 -16.72 -5.05 14.27
N VAL A 38 -16.66 -4.49 13.07
CA VAL A 38 -15.81 -3.32 12.73
C VAL A 38 -16.62 -2.18 12.13
N PHE A 39 -16.25 -0.95 12.48
CA PHE A 39 -16.75 0.27 11.88
C PHE A 39 -15.80 0.75 10.77
N ILE A 40 -16.35 1.05 9.60
CA ILE A 40 -15.63 1.33 8.36
C ILE A 40 -16.23 2.56 7.65
N CYS A 41 -15.42 3.22 6.82
CA CYS A 41 -15.92 4.33 6.01
C CYS A 41 -16.70 3.83 4.78
N LEU A 42 -17.40 4.74 4.09
CA LEU A 42 -18.16 4.43 2.87
C LEU A 42 -17.29 3.73 1.81
N ASN A 43 -16.07 4.20 1.56
CA ASN A 43 -15.20 3.59 0.54
C ASN A 43 -14.82 2.14 0.90
N CYS A 44 -14.47 1.89 2.16
CA CYS A 44 -14.16 0.53 2.62
C CYS A 44 -15.42 -0.35 2.64
N SER A 45 -16.60 0.22 2.90
CA SER A 45 -17.87 -0.51 2.82
C SER A 45 -18.08 -1.15 1.44
N GLY A 46 -17.68 -0.46 0.35
CA GLY A 46 -17.71 -1.01 -1.01
C GLY A 46 -16.80 -2.22 -1.17
N ILE A 47 -15.58 -2.16 -0.66
CA ILE A 47 -14.62 -3.27 -0.70
C ILE A 47 -15.13 -4.47 0.12
N HIS A 48 -15.68 -4.23 1.32
CA HIS A 48 -16.23 -5.28 2.17
C HIS A 48 -17.42 -6.00 1.52
N ARG A 49 -18.24 -5.30 0.72
CA ARG A 49 -19.31 -5.94 -0.07
C ARG A 49 -18.79 -6.91 -1.13
N ASN A 50 -17.53 -6.78 -1.56
CA ASN A 50 -16.89 -7.70 -2.51
C ASN A 50 -16.36 -8.99 -1.84
N ILE A 51 -16.55 -9.16 -0.52
CA ILE A 51 -16.28 -10.40 0.23
C ILE A 51 -17.52 -10.83 1.05
N PRO A 52 -18.69 -11.02 0.40
CA PRO A 52 -19.98 -11.13 1.09
C PRO A 52 -20.13 -12.39 1.95
N HIS A 53 -19.33 -13.42 1.68
CA HIS A 53 -19.26 -14.65 2.46
C HIS A 53 -18.54 -14.46 3.82
N ILE A 54 -17.83 -13.34 4.00
CA ILE A 54 -17.10 -12.99 5.24
C ILE A 54 -17.72 -11.74 5.89
N SER A 55 -17.95 -10.69 5.11
CA SER A 55 -18.35 -9.38 5.61
C SER A 55 -19.75 -9.01 5.13
N LYS A 56 -20.67 -8.82 6.08
CA LYS A 56 -21.98 -8.23 5.82
C LYS A 56 -22.02 -6.82 6.38
N VAL A 57 -22.35 -5.85 5.52
CA VAL A 57 -22.18 -4.44 5.79
C VAL A 57 -23.54 -3.75 5.89
N LYS A 58 -23.72 -2.92 6.91
CA LYS A 58 -24.88 -2.06 7.13
C LYS A 58 -24.46 -0.61 7.39
N SER A 59 -25.30 0.34 7.00
CA SER A 59 -25.20 1.71 7.47
C SER A 59 -25.54 1.74 8.95
N VAL A 60 -24.67 2.37 9.73
CA VAL A 60 -24.89 2.60 11.17
C VAL A 60 -26.13 3.48 11.41
N ARG A 61 -26.47 4.32 10.42
CA ARG A 61 -27.41 5.43 10.56
C ARG A 61 -28.72 5.24 9.80
N LEU A 62 -28.72 4.42 8.76
CA LEU A 62 -29.81 4.30 7.78
C LEU A 62 -30.45 2.92 7.73
N ASP A 63 -29.73 1.87 8.14
CA ASP A 63 -30.26 0.50 8.11
C ASP A 63 -30.82 0.10 9.49
N GLU A 64 -31.71 -0.89 9.50
CA GLU A 64 -32.24 -1.48 10.73
C GLU A 64 -31.22 -2.40 11.40
N TRP A 65 -31.17 -2.35 12.73
CA TRP A 65 -30.26 -3.11 13.57
C TRP A 65 -31.02 -3.88 14.64
N ASP A 66 -30.75 -5.19 14.71
CA ASP A 66 -31.30 -6.04 15.76
C ASP A 66 -30.46 -5.91 17.03
N SER A 67 -31.06 -6.11 18.21
CA SER A 67 -30.36 -6.00 19.50
C SER A 67 -29.08 -6.85 19.56
N SER A 68 -29.13 -8.07 19.03
CA SER A 68 -27.96 -8.96 18.99
C SER A 68 -26.82 -8.43 18.11
N GLN A 69 -27.13 -7.72 17.04
CA GLN A 69 -26.12 -7.08 16.18
C GLN A 69 -25.50 -5.88 16.91
N VAL A 70 -26.31 -5.09 17.62
CA VAL A 70 -25.82 -3.96 18.43
C VAL A 70 -24.90 -4.46 19.55
N GLU A 71 -25.32 -5.49 20.29
CA GLU A 71 -24.52 -6.14 21.34
C GLU A 71 -23.23 -6.73 20.80
N PHE A 72 -23.27 -7.37 19.63
CA PHE A 72 -22.07 -7.88 18.97
C PHE A 72 -21.10 -6.75 18.58
N MET A 73 -21.61 -5.65 18.00
CA MET A 73 -20.78 -4.49 17.68
C MET A 73 -20.17 -3.86 18.95
N ALA A 74 -20.93 -3.77 20.04
CA ALA A 74 -20.50 -3.22 21.31
C ALA A 74 -19.45 -4.09 22.03
N SER A 75 -19.60 -5.42 21.97
CA SER A 75 -18.61 -6.37 22.53
C SER A 75 -17.35 -6.52 21.67
N LYS A 76 -17.41 -6.12 20.40
CA LYS A 76 -16.27 -6.05 19.48
C LYS A 76 -15.76 -4.61 19.36
N GLY A 77 -15.78 -4.05 18.15
CA GLY A 77 -15.23 -2.75 17.84
C GLY A 77 -13.81 -2.80 17.28
N ASN A 78 -13.40 -1.68 16.69
CA ASN A 78 -12.17 -1.58 15.91
C ASN A 78 -10.92 -1.90 16.72
N ASN A 79 -10.87 -1.53 18.01
CA ASN A 79 -9.71 -1.79 18.87
C ASN A 79 -9.52 -3.30 19.11
N VAL A 80 -10.60 -4.02 19.46
CA VAL A 80 -10.58 -5.47 19.65
C VAL A 80 -10.19 -6.18 18.36
N GLN A 81 -10.80 -5.77 17.24
CA GLN A 81 -10.54 -6.40 15.95
C GLN A 81 -9.16 -6.07 15.39
N LYS A 82 -8.60 -4.91 15.71
CA LYS A 82 -7.21 -4.57 15.42
C LYS A 82 -6.28 -5.46 16.23
N ALA A 83 -6.45 -5.57 17.54
CA ALA A 83 -5.63 -6.46 18.37
C ALA A 83 -5.66 -7.92 17.88
N HIS A 84 -6.80 -8.39 17.36
CA HIS A 84 -6.92 -9.73 16.79
C HIS A 84 -6.28 -9.82 15.39
N TYR A 85 -6.88 -9.17 14.38
CA TYR A 85 -6.54 -9.31 12.97
C TYR A 85 -5.26 -8.57 12.54
N GLU A 86 -4.64 -7.78 13.41
CA GLU A 86 -3.37 -7.10 13.15
C GLU A 86 -2.26 -7.57 14.10
N SER A 87 -2.44 -8.72 14.75
CA SER A 87 -1.55 -9.23 15.81
C SER A 87 -0.12 -9.53 15.34
N LYS A 88 0.06 -10.00 14.09
CA LYS A 88 1.37 -10.40 13.55
C LYS A 88 1.70 -9.70 12.24
N ILE A 89 1.56 -8.38 12.18
CA ILE A 89 1.95 -7.63 10.98
C ILE A 89 3.47 -7.43 10.97
N PRO A 90 4.17 -7.81 9.88
CA PRO A 90 5.59 -7.50 9.73
C PRO A 90 5.84 -5.98 9.70
N PRO A 91 6.91 -5.48 10.35
CA PRO A 91 7.22 -4.03 10.37
C PRO A 91 7.30 -3.40 8.98
N PHE A 92 7.77 -4.15 7.99
CA PHE A 92 7.90 -3.69 6.61
C PHE A 92 6.58 -3.69 5.83
N TYR A 93 5.51 -4.35 6.28
CA TYR A 93 4.27 -4.44 5.52
C TYR A 93 3.61 -3.08 5.37
N TYR A 94 3.22 -2.71 4.15
CA TYR A 94 2.62 -1.41 3.89
C TYR A 94 1.17 -1.35 4.38
N LYS A 95 0.89 -0.41 5.31
CA LYS A 95 -0.47 -0.12 5.77
C LYS A 95 -1.05 1.04 4.96
N PRO A 96 -2.09 0.83 4.14
CA PRO A 96 -2.64 1.89 3.31
C PRO A 96 -3.38 2.95 4.12
N THR A 97 -3.47 4.11 3.50
CA THR A 97 -4.19 5.31 3.90
C THR A 97 -5.36 5.57 2.94
N PHE A 98 -6.17 6.61 3.20
CA PHE A 98 -7.30 6.94 2.35
C PHE A 98 -6.89 7.45 0.96
N SER A 99 -5.70 8.04 0.84
CA SER A 99 -5.17 8.58 -0.41
C SER A 99 -4.55 7.52 -1.31
N ASP A 100 -4.33 6.30 -0.79
CA ASP A 100 -3.78 5.21 -1.57
C ASP A 100 -4.77 4.66 -2.60
N CYS A 101 -4.22 4.07 -3.65
CA CYS A 101 -4.99 3.47 -4.73
C CYS A 101 -5.92 2.36 -4.22
N LEU A 102 -6.98 2.08 -4.98
CA LEU A 102 -7.98 1.07 -4.62
C LEU A 102 -7.34 -0.29 -4.36
N LEU A 103 -6.37 -0.70 -5.20
CA LEU A 103 -5.67 -1.98 -5.05
C LEU A 103 -5.06 -2.16 -3.66
N LEU A 104 -4.32 -1.16 -3.15
CA LEU A 104 -3.67 -1.24 -1.85
C LEU A 104 -4.71 -1.38 -0.72
N ARG A 105 -5.79 -0.60 -0.77
CA ARG A 105 -6.88 -0.66 0.22
C ARG A 105 -7.64 -1.97 0.16
N GLU A 106 -7.93 -2.49 -1.03
CA GLU A 106 -8.60 -3.76 -1.23
C GLU A 106 -7.77 -4.93 -0.71
N GLN A 107 -6.51 -5.02 -1.14
CA GLN A 107 -5.65 -6.14 -0.75
C GLN A 107 -5.32 -6.11 0.74
N TRP A 108 -5.30 -4.94 1.37
CA TRP A 108 -5.21 -4.83 2.83
C TRP A 108 -6.42 -5.45 3.55
N ILE A 109 -7.64 -5.13 3.11
CA ILE A 109 -8.87 -5.69 3.68
C ILE A 109 -8.92 -7.21 3.47
N ARG A 110 -8.57 -7.68 2.27
CA ARG A 110 -8.52 -9.12 1.97
C ARG A 110 -7.42 -9.85 2.75
N ALA A 111 -6.22 -9.27 2.87
CA ALA A 111 -5.13 -9.83 3.69
C ALA A 111 -5.57 -10.00 5.15
N LYS A 112 -6.26 -8.99 5.69
CA LYS A 112 -6.70 -8.94 7.08
C LYS A 112 -7.83 -9.93 7.37
N TYR A 113 -8.91 -9.91 6.60
CA TYR A 113 -10.16 -10.61 6.94
C TYR A 113 -10.43 -11.89 6.14
N GLU A 114 -10.05 -11.92 4.86
CA GLU A 114 -10.29 -13.06 3.98
C GLU A 114 -9.18 -14.10 4.10
N ARG A 115 -7.93 -13.68 3.89
CA ARG A 115 -6.77 -14.57 3.92
C ARG A 115 -6.21 -14.77 5.33
N LYS A 116 -6.48 -13.81 6.23
CA LYS A 116 -6.05 -13.79 7.63
C LYS A 116 -4.52 -13.92 7.75
N GLU A 117 -3.80 -13.22 6.89
CA GLU A 117 -2.33 -13.29 6.77
C GLU A 117 -1.62 -12.82 8.06
N PHE A 118 -2.25 -11.96 8.85
CA PHE A 118 -1.66 -11.41 10.08
C PHE A 118 -2.04 -12.19 11.34
N LEU A 119 -2.71 -13.34 11.21
CA LEU A 119 -2.95 -14.29 12.31
C LEU A 119 -1.93 -15.43 12.29
N ASP A 120 -1.37 -15.74 11.13
CA ASP A 120 -0.54 -16.89 10.86
C ASP A 120 0.66 -16.49 9.99
N VAL A 121 1.87 -16.68 10.54
CA VAL A 121 3.13 -16.23 9.91
C VAL A 121 3.41 -17.03 8.63
N ASP A 122 2.96 -18.29 8.56
CA ASP A 122 3.23 -19.15 7.40
C ASP A 122 2.55 -18.61 6.14
N LYS A 123 1.43 -17.90 6.29
CA LYS A 123 0.74 -17.22 5.19
C LYS A 123 1.48 -16.00 4.65
N GLN A 124 2.53 -15.56 5.34
CA GLN A 124 3.33 -14.38 5.00
C GLN A 124 4.57 -14.75 4.16
N GLU A 125 4.89 -16.04 4.04
CA GLU A 125 6.00 -16.54 3.23
C GLU A 125 6.10 -15.92 1.82
N PRO A 126 5.00 -15.69 1.07
CA PRO A 126 5.10 -15.11 -0.28
C PRO A 126 5.87 -13.79 -0.33
N TYR A 127 5.77 -12.94 0.69
CA TYR A 127 6.42 -11.63 0.75
C TYR A 127 7.46 -11.47 1.87
N SER A 128 7.55 -12.44 2.78
CA SER A 128 8.53 -12.46 3.88
C SER A 128 9.74 -13.34 3.59
N ALA A 129 9.60 -14.36 2.73
CA ALA A 129 10.70 -15.26 2.42
C ALA A 129 11.72 -14.56 1.51
N GLY A 130 12.88 -14.22 2.06
CA GLY A 130 14.06 -13.69 1.35
C GLY A 130 14.65 -14.61 0.26
N ARG A 131 13.95 -15.67 -0.13
CA ARG A 131 14.38 -16.68 -1.10
C ARG A 131 13.91 -16.29 -2.49
N ASN A 132 14.78 -15.62 -3.24
CA ASN A 132 14.74 -15.52 -4.72
C ASN A 132 13.33 -15.57 -5.32
N ARG A 133 12.44 -14.63 -4.93
CA ARG A 133 11.06 -14.65 -5.40
C ARG A 133 11.07 -14.44 -6.91
N ARG A 134 10.30 -15.26 -7.63
CA ARG A 134 10.19 -15.20 -9.09
C ARG A 134 8.79 -14.80 -9.50
N PHE A 135 8.70 -13.98 -10.53
CA PHE A 135 7.42 -13.54 -11.07
C PHE A 135 7.54 -13.15 -12.53
N SER A 136 6.45 -13.38 -13.25
CA SER A 136 6.30 -12.99 -14.65
C SER A 136 5.36 -11.79 -14.73
N ALA A 137 5.93 -10.61 -14.98
CA ALA A 137 5.13 -9.42 -15.31
C ALA A 137 4.70 -9.46 -16.78
N ASN A 138 3.92 -8.47 -17.22
CA ASN A 138 3.54 -8.35 -18.63
C ASN A 138 4.73 -8.39 -19.57
N LEU A 139 4.48 -8.92 -20.77
CA LEU A 139 5.51 -9.31 -21.73
C LEU A 139 6.36 -10.50 -21.26
N TYR A 140 5.88 -11.32 -20.31
CA TYR A 140 6.56 -12.50 -19.78
C TYR A 140 8.00 -12.24 -19.31
N ARG A 141 8.19 -11.11 -18.62
CA ARG A 141 9.48 -10.71 -18.07
C ARG A 141 9.65 -11.33 -16.69
N LYS A 142 10.72 -12.09 -16.49
CA LYS A 142 11.05 -12.71 -15.22
C LYS A 142 11.74 -11.72 -14.31
N PHE A 143 11.19 -11.48 -13.13
CA PHE A 143 11.82 -10.73 -12.05
C PHE A 143 12.32 -11.69 -10.98
N VAL A 144 13.48 -11.40 -10.40
CA VAL A 144 14.08 -12.14 -9.30
C VAL A 144 14.56 -11.17 -8.24
N LEU A 145 13.91 -11.18 -7.08
CA LEU A 145 14.37 -10.43 -5.91
C LEU A 145 15.27 -11.33 -5.07
N SER A 146 16.55 -10.97 -4.94
CA SER A 146 17.51 -11.73 -4.14
C SER A 146 18.04 -10.88 -3.00
N GLU A 147 17.74 -11.31 -1.77
CA GLU A 147 18.32 -10.67 -0.57
C GLU A 147 19.82 -10.94 -0.46
N ARG A 148 20.25 -12.17 -0.76
CA ARG A 148 21.67 -12.57 -0.73
C ARG A 148 22.51 -11.70 -1.66
N GLU A 149 22.03 -11.44 -2.86
CA GLU A 149 22.73 -10.60 -3.84
C GLU A 149 22.39 -9.11 -3.67
N ARG A 150 21.51 -8.76 -2.72
CA ARG A 150 21.01 -7.40 -2.44
C ARG A 150 20.56 -6.67 -3.71
N ALA A 151 19.86 -7.39 -4.60
CA ALA A 151 19.42 -6.87 -5.88
C ALA A 151 18.07 -7.43 -6.35
N LEU A 152 17.32 -6.58 -7.06
CA LEU A 152 16.23 -6.99 -7.94
C LEU A 152 16.77 -7.11 -9.36
N LYS A 153 16.66 -8.31 -9.94
CA LYS A 153 17.08 -8.60 -11.32
C LYS A 153 15.86 -8.78 -12.19
N TYR A 154 15.93 -8.37 -13.45
CA TYR A 154 14.93 -8.77 -14.43
C TYR A 154 15.56 -9.31 -15.71
N TYR A 155 14.83 -10.21 -16.36
CA TYR A 155 15.24 -10.93 -17.54
C TYR A 155 14.22 -10.69 -18.64
N ASN A 156 14.71 -10.50 -19.87
CA ASN A 156 13.84 -10.27 -21.03
C ASN A 156 13.02 -11.50 -21.43
N LYS A 157 13.49 -12.69 -21.07
CA LYS A 157 12.84 -13.97 -21.31
C LYS A 157 13.05 -14.87 -20.09
N ASN A 158 12.19 -15.86 -19.91
CA ASN A 158 12.23 -16.75 -18.74
C ASN A 158 13.48 -17.65 -18.69
N ASP A 159 13.99 -18.03 -19.86
CA ASP A 159 15.14 -18.90 -20.13
C ASP A 159 16.47 -18.14 -20.25
N ALA A 160 16.46 -16.81 -20.19
CA ALA A 160 17.67 -16.01 -20.30
C ALA A 160 18.65 -16.32 -19.15
N LYS A 161 19.90 -16.59 -19.51
CA LYS A 161 20.99 -16.88 -18.54
C LYS A 161 21.46 -15.62 -17.81
N GLU A 162 21.42 -14.47 -18.48
CA GLU A 162 21.90 -13.20 -17.93
C GLU A 162 20.75 -12.19 -17.75
N PRO A 163 20.78 -11.42 -16.64
CA PRO A 163 19.77 -10.39 -16.39
C PRO A 163 19.93 -9.21 -17.34
N LYS A 164 18.82 -8.67 -17.84
CA LYS A 164 18.81 -7.44 -18.64
C LYS A 164 19.18 -6.23 -17.79
N ALA A 165 18.79 -6.22 -16.51
CA ALA A 165 19.29 -5.27 -15.54
C ALA A 165 19.37 -5.88 -14.13
N ILE A 166 20.31 -5.35 -13.36
CA ILE A 166 20.50 -5.62 -11.94
C ILE A 166 20.29 -4.30 -11.20
N MET A 167 19.30 -4.25 -10.33
CA MET A 167 18.91 -3.05 -9.58
C MET A 167 19.24 -3.29 -8.11
N LYS A 168 20.24 -2.58 -7.59
CA LYS A 168 20.64 -2.74 -6.18
C LYS A 168 19.54 -2.22 -5.24
N ILE A 169 19.30 -2.96 -4.17
CA ILE A 169 18.23 -2.67 -3.18
C ILE A 169 18.41 -1.30 -2.52
N GLU A 170 19.65 -0.86 -2.33
CA GLU A 170 20.00 0.46 -1.76
C GLU A 170 19.36 1.64 -2.50
N HIS A 171 19.21 1.55 -3.82
CA HIS A 171 18.71 2.63 -4.68
C HIS A 171 17.36 2.31 -5.30
N LEU A 172 16.75 1.18 -4.93
CA LEU A 172 15.47 0.74 -5.46
C LEU A 172 14.33 1.48 -4.75
N ASN A 173 13.33 1.93 -5.49
CA ASN A 173 12.05 2.42 -4.95
C ASN A 173 10.90 1.82 -5.76
N ALA A 174 9.75 1.63 -5.12
CA ALA A 174 8.57 1.10 -5.75
C ALA A 174 7.34 1.88 -5.27
N THR A 175 6.45 2.23 -6.19
CA THR A 175 5.25 3.04 -5.94
C THR A 175 4.14 2.60 -6.87
N PHE A 176 2.93 2.37 -6.35
CA PHE A 176 1.78 2.08 -7.19
C PHE A 176 1.38 3.35 -7.96
N GLN A 177 1.27 3.22 -9.28
CA GLN A 177 1.01 4.31 -10.21
C GLN A 177 -0.03 3.91 -11.28
N PRO A 178 -1.24 3.50 -10.87
CA PRO A 178 -2.18 2.85 -11.77
C PRO A 178 -2.69 3.78 -12.89
N ALA A 179 -2.99 5.05 -12.57
CA ALA A 179 -3.46 6.04 -13.54
C ALA A 179 -2.40 6.33 -14.62
N LYS A 180 -1.14 6.49 -14.21
CA LYS A 180 -0.02 6.76 -15.11
C LYS A 180 0.30 5.58 -16.03
N ILE A 181 0.19 4.37 -15.50
CA ILE A 181 0.50 3.13 -16.24
C ILE A 181 -0.70 2.70 -17.11
N GLY A 182 -1.90 3.19 -16.83
CA GLY A 182 -3.13 2.76 -17.51
C GLY A 182 -3.56 1.35 -17.09
N ASN A 183 -3.18 0.90 -15.88
CA ASN A 183 -3.55 -0.41 -15.36
C ASN A 183 -3.81 -0.33 -13.84
N PRO A 184 -4.90 -0.91 -13.31
CA PRO A 184 -5.25 -0.83 -11.89
C PRO A 184 -4.18 -1.42 -10.95
N HIS A 185 -3.33 -2.32 -11.45
CA HIS A 185 -2.24 -2.95 -10.71
C HIS A 185 -0.85 -2.44 -11.11
N GLY A 186 -0.79 -1.29 -11.79
CA GLY A 186 0.44 -0.64 -12.22
C GLY A 186 1.35 -0.27 -11.04
N LEU A 187 2.54 -0.87 -11.01
CA LEU A 187 3.63 -0.53 -10.10
C LEU A 187 4.79 0.08 -10.90
N GLN A 188 5.20 1.28 -10.50
CA GLN A 188 6.41 1.91 -10.99
C GLN A 188 7.57 1.55 -10.05
N ILE A 189 8.59 0.91 -10.61
CA ILE A 189 9.87 0.64 -9.95
C ILE A 189 10.88 1.63 -10.48
N THR A 190 11.58 2.33 -9.59
CA THR A 190 12.64 3.26 -9.96
C THR A 190 13.96 2.83 -9.34
N TYR A 191 15.05 2.97 -10.08
CA TYR A 191 16.38 2.70 -9.58
C TYR A 191 17.39 3.69 -10.16
N LEU A 192 18.46 3.92 -9.41
CA LEU A 192 19.56 4.78 -9.85
C LEU A 192 20.57 3.95 -10.67
N LYS A 193 20.94 4.44 -11.86
CA LYS A 193 22.03 3.90 -12.67
C LYS A 193 22.80 5.06 -13.28
N ASP A 194 24.11 5.12 -13.06
CA ASP A 194 25.00 6.16 -13.59
C ASP A 194 24.50 7.59 -13.26
N ASN A 195 24.09 7.79 -12.00
CA ASN A 195 23.47 9.02 -11.49
C ASN A 195 22.17 9.45 -12.21
N SER A 196 21.55 8.53 -12.97
CA SER A 196 20.30 8.75 -13.69
C SER A 196 19.22 7.81 -13.15
N THR A 197 18.06 8.36 -12.81
CA THR A 197 16.90 7.55 -12.42
C THR A 197 16.32 6.86 -13.64
N ARG A 198 16.20 5.53 -13.57
CA ARG A 198 15.50 4.69 -14.56
C ARG A 198 14.15 4.28 -13.99
N ASN A 199 13.15 4.21 -14.87
CA ASN A 199 11.79 3.79 -14.53
C ASN A 199 11.50 2.45 -15.21
N ILE A 200 10.90 1.53 -14.47
CA ILE A 200 10.32 0.29 -14.97
C ILE A 200 8.85 0.29 -14.55
N PHE A 201 7.96 0.03 -15.49
CA PHE A 201 6.53 -0.09 -15.23
C PHE A 201 6.15 -1.55 -15.36
N VAL A 202 5.54 -2.11 -14.31
CA VAL A 202 5.10 -3.51 -14.25
C VAL A 202 3.68 -3.57 -13.72
N TYR A 203 2.94 -4.59 -14.12
CA TYR A 203 1.66 -4.94 -13.51
C TYR A 203 1.48 -6.46 -13.59
N HIS A 204 0.46 -6.96 -12.90
CA HIS A 204 0.00 -8.34 -12.99
C HIS A 204 -1.52 -8.35 -13.07
N GLU A 205 -2.09 -9.43 -13.60
CA GLU A 205 -3.54 -9.61 -13.61
C GLU A 205 -4.08 -9.84 -12.20
N ASP A 206 -3.36 -10.59 -11.36
CA ASP A 206 -3.67 -10.73 -9.95
C ASP A 206 -3.07 -9.58 -9.12
N GLY A 207 -3.96 -8.78 -8.52
CA GLY A 207 -3.59 -7.68 -7.64
C GLY A 207 -2.89 -8.12 -6.36
N LYS A 208 -3.20 -9.33 -5.84
CA LYS A 208 -2.51 -9.89 -4.66
C LYS A 208 -1.03 -10.05 -4.96
N GLU A 209 -0.68 -10.65 -6.09
CA GLU A 209 0.72 -10.82 -6.50
C GLU A 209 1.47 -9.49 -6.57
N MET A 210 0.85 -8.44 -7.13
CA MET A 210 1.48 -7.12 -7.19
C MET A 210 1.74 -6.52 -5.80
N VAL A 211 0.77 -6.63 -4.88
CA VAL A 211 0.91 -6.11 -3.51
C VAL A 211 1.92 -6.93 -2.71
N ASP A 212 1.93 -8.25 -2.89
CA ASP A 212 2.92 -9.11 -2.28
C ASP A 212 4.33 -8.77 -2.78
N TRP A 213 4.52 -8.50 -4.08
CA TRP A 213 5.82 -8.06 -4.63
C TRP A 213 6.27 -6.71 -4.09
N PHE A 214 5.34 -5.78 -3.97
CA PHE A 214 5.60 -4.49 -3.35
C PHE A 214 6.07 -4.65 -1.89
N ASN A 215 5.40 -5.50 -1.12
CA ASN A 215 5.80 -5.80 0.26
C ASN A 215 7.11 -6.60 0.34
N ALA A 216 7.40 -7.49 -0.61
CA ALA A 216 8.68 -8.19 -0.68
C ALA A 216 9.86 -7.24 -0.97
N ILE A 217 9.67 -6.27 -1.87
CA ILE A 217 10.66 -5.21 -2.10
C ILE A 217 10.88 -4.39 -0.82
N ARG A 218 9.80 -4.07 -0.10
CA ARG A 218 9.89 -3.37 1.19
C ARG A 218 10.62 -4.20 2.25
N ALA A 219 10.39 -5.51 2.32
CA ALA A 219 11.09 -6.44 3.21
C ALA A 219 12.61 -6.45 2.92
N ALA A 220 12.99 -6.64 1.66
CA ALA A 220 14.41 -6.62 1.26
C ALA A 220 15.08 -5.28 1.58
N ARG A 221 14.37 -4.16 1.39
CA ARG A 221 14.86 -2.83 1.78
C ARG A 221 14.97 -2.66 3.29
N PHE A 222 14.05 -3.25 4.06
CA PHE A 222 14.06 -3.19 5.51
C PHE A 222 15.29 -3.92 6.06
N HIS A 223 15.54 -5.16 5.61
CA HIS A 223 16.74 -5.91 5.95
C HIS A 223 18.03 -5.16 5.54
N TYR A 224 18.05 -4.57 4.34
CA TYR A 224 19.18 -3.74 3.91
C TYR A 224 19.47 -2.60 4.89
N LEU A 225 18.42 -1.87 5.31
CA LEU A 225 18.55 -0.70 6.19
C LEU A 225 18.94 -1.10 7.62
N GLN A 226 18.42 -2.20 8.16
CA GLN A 226 18.81 -2.69 9.48
C GLN A 226 20.31 -2.98 9.54
N VAL A 227 20.87 -3.58 8.47
CA VAL A 227 22.32 -3.83 8.38
C VAL A 227 23.12 -2.54 8.15
N ALA A 228 22.60 -1.62 7.33
CA ALA A 228 23.29 -0.36 7.03
C ALA A 228 23.27 0.63 8.21
N PHE A 229 22.28 0.52 9.11
CA PHE A 229 22.07 1.42 10.23
C PHE A 229 21.78 0.62 11.53
N PRO A 230 22.78 -0.07 12.11
CA PRO A 230 22.60 -1.07 13.17
C PRO A 230 22.13 -0.53 14.55
N GLY A 231 21.71 0.73 14.65
CA GLY A 231 21.09 1.33 15.84
C GLY A 231 19.80 2.09 15.55
N ALA A 232 19.31 2.06 14.31
CA ALA A 232 18.06 2.71 13.95
C ALA A 232 16.85 1.85 14.36
N SER A 233 15.82 2.49 14.91
CA SER A 233 14.58 1.80 15.27
C SER A 233 13.73 1.49 14.03
N ASP A 234 12.80 0.54 14.12
CA ASP A 234 11.84 0.26 13.05
C ASP A 234 11.08 1.52 12.62
N THR A 235 10.73 2.40 13.58
CA THR A 235 10.07 3.68 13.33
C THR A 235 10.90 4.60 12.44
N ASP A 236 12.23 4.55 12.54
CA ASP A 236 13.15 5.35 11.71
C ASP A 236 13.36 4.75 10.32
N LEU A 237 13.23 3.42 10.19
CA LEU A 237 13.51 2.68 8.97
C LEU A 237 12.29 2.53 8.07
N VAL A 238 11.10 2.26 8.63
CA VAL A 238 9.86 1.99 7.90
C VAL A 238 9.48 3.10 6.89
N PRO A 239 9.61 4.40 7.21
CA PRO A 239 9.36 5.48 6.25
C PRO A 239 10.31 5.50 5.05
N LYS A 240 11.48 4.86 5.15
CA LYS A 240 12.52 4.85 4.11
C LYS A 240 12.40 3.66 3.14
N LEU A 241 11.48 2.71 3.40
CA LEU A 241 11.33 1.48 2.61
C LEU A 241 10.78 1.74 1.21
N SER A 242 9.76 2.59 1.10
CA SER A 242 9.21 3.02 -0.18
C SER A 242 8.73 4.45 -0.04
N ARG A 243 9.05 5.29 -1.01
CA ARG A 243 8.72 6.71 -1.02
C ARG A 243 7.73 6.98 -2.15
N ASN A 244 6.51 7.38 -1.78
CA ASN A 244 5.56 7.98 -2.71
C ASN A 244 6.10 9.36 -3.14
N TYR A 245 5.78 9.80 -4.36
CA TYR A 245 6.14 11.15 -4.78
C TYR A 245 5.35 12.17 -3.96
N LEU A 246 6.04 13.19 -3.43
CA LEU A 246 5.40 14.29 -2.71
C LEU A 246 4.45 15.05 -3.62
N LYS A 247 4.90 15.30 -4.85
CA LYS A 247 4.11 15.87 -5.95
C LYS A 247 4.60 15.34 -7.29
N GLU A 248 3.66 15.12 -8.19
CA GLU A 248 3.92 14.82 -9.60
C GLU A 248 2.99 15.64 -10.49
N GLY A 249 3.49 16.03 -11.66
CA GLY A 249 2.72 16.83 -12.60
C GLY A 249 3.58 17.39 -13.74
N PHE A 250 2.91 18.00 -14.70
CA PHE A 250 3.56 18.75 -15.76
C PHE A 250 4.01 20.11 -15.22
N MET A 251 5.27 20.46 -15.53
CA MET A 251 5.82 21.77 -15.23
C MET A 251 6.59 22.27 -16.44
N GLU A 252 6.43 23.55 -16.74
CA GLU A 252 7.28 24.25 -17.71
C GLU A 252 8.58 24.66 -17.04
N LYS A 253 9.71 24.37 -17.66
CA LYS A 253 11.02 24.86 -17.20
C LYS A 253 11.87 25.36 -18.34
N THR A 254 12.69 26.36 -18.06
CA THR A 254 13.71 26.89 -18.96
C THR A 254 15.07 26.28 -18.62
N GLY A 255 15.95 26.14 -19.62
CA GLY A 255 17.34 25.73 -19.41
C GLY A 255 18.18 26.80 -18.69
N PRO A 256 19.40 26.46 -18.24
CA PRO A 256 20.34 27.44 -17.69
C PRO A 256 20.66 28.50 -18.76
N LYS A 257 20.65 29.78 -18.39
CA LYS A 257 20.98 30.88 -19.31
C LYS A 257 22.48 31.01 -19.43
N VAL A 258 23.03 30.71 -20.61
CA VAL A 258 24.35 31.20 -21.03
C VAL A 258 24.19 31.72 -22.45
N GLY A 259 24.15 33.06 -22.62
CA GLY A 259 24.16 33.76 -23.91
C GLY A 259 23.07 33.33 -24.90
N ASP A 260 21.99 34.12 -25.00
CA ASP A 260 20.79 33.86 -25.81
C ASP A 260 21.05 33.38 -27.25
N VAL A 261 20.78 32.09 -27.56
CA VAL A 261 20.02 31.67 -28.75
C VAL A 261 19.32 30.32 -28.47
N ALA A 262 18.01 30.27 -28.74
CA ALA A 262 17.08 29.14 -28.66
C ALA A 262 16.37 28.90 -27.30
N PHE A 263 15.24 29.59 -27.13
CA PHE A 263 14.19 29.23 -26.17
C PHE A 263 13.54 27.89 -26.58
N SER A 264 13.96 26.79 -25.97
CA SER A 264 13.09 25.60 -25.93
C SER A 264 12.29 25.60 -24.63
N ARG A 265 11.02 25.98 -24.71
CA ARG A 265 10.06 25.63 -23.66
C ARG A 265 9.93 24.11 -23.70
N CYS A 266 10.41 23.44 -22.66
CA CYS A 266 10.26 22.00 -22.54
C CYS A 266 9.36 21.72 -21.35
N THR A 267 8.14 21.25 -21.62
CA THR A 267 7.27 20.69 -20.59
C THR A 267 7.88 19.36 -20.16
N LYS A 268 8.37 19.29 -18.92
CA LYS A 268 8.86 18.02 -18.35
C LYS A 268 7.94 17.59 -17.22
N HIS A 269 7.70 16.29 -17.15
CA HIS A 269 7.07 15.69 -15.99
C HIS A 269 8.12 15.66 -14.87
N MET A 270 7.83 16.33 -13.75
CA MET A 270 8.75 16.45 -12.63
C MET A 270 8.24 15.61 -11.45
N TYR A 271 9.17 14.94 -10.77
CA TYR A 271 8.90 14.17 -9.55
C TYR A 271 9.57 14.91 -8.40
N VAL A 272 8.79 15.34 -7.41
CA VAL A 272 9.33 15.83 -6.14
C VAL A 272 9.29 14.65 -5.18
N LEU A 273 10.46 14.18 -4.76
CA LEU A 273 10.65 13.12 -3.77
C LEU A 273 10.75 13.70 -2.36
#